data_AF-A0A0S4ITX0-F1
#
_entry.id   AF-A0A0S4ITX0-F1
#
_cell.length_a   1.000
_cell.length_b   1.000
_cell.length_c   1.000
_cell.angle_alpha   90.00
_cell.angle_beta   90.00
_cell.angle_gamma   90.00
#
_symmetry.space_group_name_H-M   'P 1'
#
loop_
_entity.id
_entity.type
_entity.pdbx_description
1 polymer ?
#
loop_
_entity_poly.entity_id
_entity_poly.type
_entity_poly.pdbx_seq_one_letter_code
_entity_poly.pdbx_strand_id
1 'polypeptide(L)'
;MLFLSRLYATRFFFYVYFDSLFSLQISKWIRNSCVCVCHLSIDSISYVSFASFVGVSQFKSCVSFASFLIIIDFMISCVTQERREVSEYNRMATPRRRAALAESHWMRQWDNRKETVQRAHPNIIPTATHFVDGQDACFEICQQIMVAAEVVAREDDVVNNPLGQLGADDTGIALHYLSDAAEQEAENSRTVPSAAAERPCIAVNFESEGKQLRLITIATANAVFIISIEPSLFDVDSPLRKLLEHNKLLKLMFDCRSTAHVLLSAYRVRLRGVLDLQPMATVAHSPQGEYLTGLVKAFTHFGLFGADTEAVVETARQQFDPRCGGNYNVWSQRPLSNELLKYCALAAQRFFLAVLMMKEFLAFGFYISERRMQCAQLFTQQLFNAKRDFDFTNHDAFAFRTPHVVRAE
;
A
#
# COMPACT_ATOMS: atom_id res chain seq x y z
N MET A 1 -8.64 8.04 37.49
CA MET A 1 -8.89 6.59 37.69
C MET A 1 -9.17 5.82 36.39
N LEU A 2 -9.84 6.39 35.38
CA LEU A 2 -10.04 5.76 34.06
C LEU A 2 -8.76 5.59 33.20
N PHE A 3 -7.64 6.18 33.61
CA PHE A 3 -6.34 6.05 32.93
C PHE A 3 -5.48 4.90 33.48
N LEU A 4 -5.73 4.44 34.71
CA LEU A 4 -5.03 3.32 35.35
C LEU A 4 -5.61 1.96 34.93
N SER A 5 -6.90 1.90 34.54
CA SER A 5 -7.50 0.69 33.98
C SER A 5 -7.00 0.37 32.56
N ARG A 6 -6.56 1.38 31.80
CA ARG A 6 -6.00 1.20 30.44
C ARG A 6 -4.58 0.61 30.44
N LEU A 7 -3.79 0.82 31.50
CA LEU A 7 -2.40 0.30 31.60
C LEU A 7 -2.31 -1.15 32.12
N TYR A 8 -3.31 -1.60 32.88
CA TYR A 8 -3.37 -3.00 33.35
C TYR A 8 -3.87 -3.96 32.27
N ALA A 9 -4.70 -3.50 31.33
CA ALA A 9 -5.21 -4.32 30.23
C ALA A 9 -4.11 -4.72 29.21
N THR A 10 -3.15 -3.82 28.94
CA THR A 10 -2.03 -4.09 28.01
C THR A 10 -1.01 -5.07 28.58
N ARG A 11 -0.90 -5.19 29.91
CA ARG A 11 -0.01 -6.15 30.58
C ARG A 11 -0.52 -7.59 30.58
N PHE A 12 -1.84 -7.79 30.50
CA PHE A 12 -2.45 -9.13 30.50
C PHE A 12 -2.39 -9.80 29.11
N PHE A 13 -2.38 -9.00 28.03
CA PHE A 13 -2.47 -9.49 26.65
C PHE A 13 -1.17 -10.13 26.10
N PHE A 14 0.00 -9.59 26.47
CA PHE A 14 1.28 -10.18 26.08
C PHE A 14 1.60 -11.48 26.83
N TYR A 15 1.04 -11.67 28.03
CA TYR A 15 1.24 -12.88 28.82
C TYR A 15 0.45 -14.07 28.25
N VAL A 16 -0.78 -13.87 27.78
CA VAL A 16 -1.66 -14.95 27.30
C VAL A 16 -1.33 -15.44 25.88
N TYR A 17 -0.82 -14.58 25.00
CA TYR A 17 -0.47 -14.96 23.62
C TYR A 17 0.86 -15.72 23.53
N PHE A 18 1.82 -15.38 24.41
CA PHE A 18 3.07 -16.14 24.51
C PHE A 18 2.85 -17.48 25.22
N ASP A 19 2.00 -17.55 26.25
CA ASP A 19 1.72 -18.83 26.94
C ASP A 19 1.02 -19.85 26.03
N SER A 20 0.11 -19.41 25.14
CA SER A 20 -0.69 -20.33 24.33
C SER A 20 0.06 -20.94 23.13
N LEU A 21 0.90 -20.16 22.43
CA LEU A 21 1.75 -20.69 21.35
C LEU A 21 2.97 -21.46 21.86
N PHE A 22 3.56 -21.01 22.98
CA PHE A 22 4.69 -21.67 23.61
C PHE A 22 4.24 -22.97 24.33
N SER A 23 3.08 -22.99 24.99
CA SER A 23 2.49 -24.21 25.58
C SER A 23 2.04 -25.23 24.53
N LEU A 24 1.59 -24.80 23.35
CA LEU A 24 1.21 -25.75 22.28
C LEU A 24 2.43 -26.44 21.65
N GLN A 25 3.51 -25.69 21.42
CA GLN A 25 4.78 -26.20 20.90
C GLN A 25 5.49 -27.07 21.95
N ILE A 26 5.52 -26.64 23.22
CA ILE A 26 6.09 -27.40 24.32
C ILE A 26 5.25 -28.64 24.65
N SER A 27 3.90 -28.60 24.60
CA SER A 27 3.11 -29.81 24.87
C SER A 27 3.18 -30.85 23.74
N LYS A 28 3.43 -30.42 22.49
CA LYS A 28 3.76 -31.34 21.38
C LYS A 28 5.15 -31.94 21.55
N TRP A 29 6.11 -31.17 22.08
CA TRP A 29 7.47 -31.62 22.33
C TRP A 29 7.57 -32.54 23.57
N ILE A 30 6.83 -32.23 24.65
CA ILE A 30 6.71 -33.03 25.88
C ILE A 30 5.91 -34.33 25.64
N ARG A 31 4.88 -34.34 24.79
CA ARG A 31 4.18 -35.60 24.45
C ARG A 31 5.06 -36.63 23.76
N ASN A 32 6.14 -36.19 23.10
CA ASN A 32 7.08 -37.05 22.40
C ASN A 32 8.37 -37.32 23.19
N SER A 33 8.53 -36.74 24.37
CA SER A 33 9.72 -36.87 25.21
C SER A 33 9.31 -37.16 26.66
N CYS A 34 9.62 -38.33 27.21
CA CYS A 34 9.29 -38.72 28.58
C CYS A 34 9.98 -37.81 29.63
N VAL A 35 9.43 -36.63 29.90
CA VAL A 35 9.94 -35.69 30.91
C VAL A 35 8.76 -35.16 31.74
N CYS A 36 8.81 -35.40 33.05
CA CYS A 36 7.90 -34.79 34.02
C CYS A 36 8.26 -33.31 34.24
N VAL A 37 7.25 -32.43 34.25
CA VAL A 37 7.42 -31.00 34.59
C VAL A 37 6.65 -30.69 35.87
N CYS A 38 7.34 -30.12 36.87
CA CYS A 38 6.74 -29.46 38.02
C CYS A 38 6.47 -27.98 37.70
N HIS A 39 5.32 -27.47 38.12
CA HIS A 39 4.96 -26.05 38.00
C HIS A 39 5.87 -25.16 38.86
N LEU A 40 6.57 -24.20 38.25
CA LEU A 40 7.31 -23.13 38.93
C LEU A 40 6.70 -21.77 38.55
N SER A 41 6.44 -20.95 39.57
CA SER A 41 5.92 -19.58 39.45
C SER A 41 7.05 -18.59 39.09
N ILE A 42 6.82 -17.74 38.09
CA ILE A 42 7.80 -16.78 37.52
C ILE A 42 7.76 -15.45 38.28
N ASP A 43 8.14 -15.46 39.56
CA ASP A 43 8.42 -14.21 40.30
C ASP A 43 9.81 -14.19 40.94
N SER A 44 10.69 -15.15 40.60
CA SER A 44 12.04 -15.21 41.18
C SER A 44 13.03 -15.93 40.25
N ILE A 45 13.54 -15.23 39.24
CA ILE A 45 14.75 -15.68 38.53
C ILE A 45 15.86 -14.67 38.80
N SER A 46 16.58 -14.90 39.90
CA SER A 46 17.95 -14.43 40.04
C SER A 46 18.86 -15.38 39.27
N TYR A 47 19.89 -14.84 38.61
CA TYR A 47 20.90 -15.57 37.85
C TYR A 47 21.34 -16.86 38.56
N VAL A 48 20.89 -18.01 38.06
CA VAL A 48 21.44 -19.32 38.38
C VAL A 48 21.79 -20.00 37.05
N SER A 49 23.04 -20.43 36.95
CA SER A 49 23.64 -21.09 35.80
C SER A 49 22.77 -22.24 35.30
N PHE A 50 22.28 -22.13 34.06
CA PHE A 50 21.40 -23.12 33.41
C PHE A 50 22.15 -24.41 32.98
N ALA A 51 23.43 -24.53 33.32
CA ALA A 51 24.31 -25.61 32.87
C ALA A 51 24.10 -26.96 33.60
N SER A 52 23.26 -27.03 34.64
CA SER A 52 23.24 -28.20 35.54
C SER A 52 21.97 -29.07 35.48
N PHE A 53 21.04 -28.88 34.54
CA PHE A 53 19.76 -29.62 34.56
C PHE A 53 19.38 -30.42 33.30
N VAL A 54 20.30 -30.61 32.35
CA VAL A 54 20.04 -31.55 31.23
C VAL A 54 21.22 -32.49 31.12
N GLY A 55 20.99 -33.76 31.45
CA GLY A 55 21.92 -34.85 31.17
C GLY A 55 22.18 -34.92 29.67
N VAL A 56 23.34 -34.44 29.25
CA VAL A 56 23.79 -34.47 27.86
C VAL A 56 24.26 -35.88 27.53
N SER A 57 23.37 -36.68 26.95
CA SER A 57 23.78 -37.76 26.06
C SER A 57 22.83 -37.81 24.87
N GLN A 58 23.38 -37.47 23.71
CA GLN A 58 22.77 -37.46 22.37
C GLN A 58 22.14 -36.13 21.89
N PHE A 59 23.01 -35.16 21.57
CA PHE A 59 22.73 -34.18 20.52
C PHE A 59 23.89 -34.19 19.51
N LYS A 60 23.79 -35.03 18.47
CA LYS A 60 24.69 -35.05 17.32
C LYS A 60 24.16 -34.12 16.23
N SER A 61 24.13 -32.81 16.49
CA SER A 61 24.14 -31.79 15.42
C SER A 61 24.52 -30.44 16.01
N CYS A 62 25.82 -30.15 16.10
CA CYS A 62 26.33 -28.88 16.63
C CYS A 62 25.84 -27.64 15.84
N VAL A 63 25.31 -27.83 14.63
CA VAL A 63 24.79 -26.74 13.78
C VAL A 63 23.45 -26.19 14.29
N SER A 64 22.60 -26.99 14.97
CA SER A 64 21.28 -26.51 15.40
C SER A 64 21.32 -25.67 16.68
N PHE A 65 22.25 -25.97 17.60
CA PHE A 65 22.32 -25.27 18.89
C PHE A 65 22.92 -23.86 18.75
N ALA A 66 23.93 -23.69 17.90
CA ALA A 66 24.49 -22.38 17.60
C ALA A 66 23.45 -21.46 16.92
N SER A 67 22.69 -21.99 15.96
CA SER A 67 21.59 -21.25 15.32
C SER A 67 20.48 -20.88 16.31
N PHE A 68 20.16 -21.77 17.25
CA PHE A 68 19.17 -21.51 18.30
C PHE A 68 19.61 -20.39 19.25
N LEU A 69 20.89 -20.39 19.68
CA LEU A 69 21.44 -19.31 20.52
C LEU A 69 21.49 -17.97 19.78
N ILE A 70 21.80 -17.96 18.48
CA ILE A 70 21.76 -16.74 17.66
C ILE A 70 20.34 -16.17 17.58
N ILE A 71 19.33 -17.02 17.41
CA ILE A 71 17.92 -16.60 17.40
C ILE A 71 17.51 -16.03 18.76
N ILE A 72 17.91 -16.65 19.87
CA ILE A 72 17.63 -16.15 21.22
C ILE A 72 18.31 -14.80 21.46
N ASP A 73 19.59 -14.65 21.13
CA ASP A 73 20.31 -13.38 21.29
C ASP A 73 19.71 -12.28 20.42
N PHE A 74 19.30 -12.60 19.19
CA PHE A 74 18.59 -11.66 18.32
C PHE A 74 17.26 -11.23 18.95
N MET A 75 16.45 -12.17 19.46
CA MET A 75 15.19 -11.84 20.14
C MET A 75 15.39 -11.03 21.42
N ILE A 76 16.40 -11.35 22.22
CA ILE A 76 16.76 -10.58 23.42
C ILE A 76 17.20 -9.17 23.02
N SER A 77 17.99 -9.03 21.95
CA SER A 77 18.41 -7.73 21.44
C SER A 77 17.23 -6.89 20.96
N CYS A 78 16.29 -7.47 20.21
CA CYS A 78 15.06 -6.79 19.78
C CYS A 78 14.21 -6.34 20.97
N VAL A 79 13.96 -7.23 21.93
CA VAL A 79 13.15 -6.93 23.12
C VAL A 79 13.83 -5.90 24.03
N THR A 80 15.15 -5.93 24.16
CA THR A 80 15.90 -4.96 24.96
C THR A 80 15.98 -3.59 24.28
N GLN A 81 16.07 -3.53 22.95
CA GLN A 81 15.98 -2.29 22.19
C GLN A 81 14.59 -1.64 22.36
N GLU A 82 13.52 -2.42 22.19
CA GLU A 82 12.15 -1.95 22.36
C GLU A 82 11.89 -1.46 23.80
N ARG A 83 12.38 -2.19 24.82
CA ARG A 83 12.30 -1.76 26.23
C ARG A 83 13.06 -0.47 26.52
N ARG A 84 14.22 -0.25 25.88
CA ARG A 84 14.98 1.00 26.03
C ARG A 84 14.22 2.19 25.44
N GLU A 85 13.64 2.02 24.25
CA GLU A 85 12.84 3.05 23.58
C GLU A 85 11.57 3.40 24.38
N VAL A 86 10.86 2.39 24.92
CA VAL A 86 9.69 2.61 25.80
C VAL A 86 10.07 3.26 27.14
N SER A 87 11.23 2.90 27.71
CA SER A 87 11.73 3.53 28.93
C SER A 87 12.14 4.99 28.69
N GLU A 88 12.72 5.31 27.54
CA GLU A 88 13.03 6.70 27.16
C GLU A 88 11.75 7.49 26.93
N TYR A 89 10.77 6.95 26.20
CA TYR A 89 9.47 7.58 25.96
C TYR A 89 8.75 7.96 27.27
N ASN A 90 8.73 7.04 28.23
CA ASN A 90 8.07 7.25 29.54
C ASN A 90 8.83 8.22 30.45
N ARG A 91 10.16 8.35 30.32
CA ARG A 91 10.98 9.29 31.10
C ARG A 91 10.89 10.74 30.59
N MET A 92 10.25 10.98 29.44
CA MET A 92 10.20 12.32 28.85
C MET A 92 9.10 13.20 29.46
N ALA A 93 9.51 14.41 29.84
CA ALA A 93 8.72 15.37 30.61
C ALA A 93 7.71 16.19 29.78
N THR A 94 7.82 16.22 28.44
CA THR A 94 6.94 17.06 27.61
C THR A 94 6.21 16.28 26.51
N PRO A 95 4.90 16.52 26.30
CA PRO A 95 4.12 15.92 25.21
C PRO A 95 4.75 16.15 23.82
N ARG A 96 5.40 17.30 23.61
CA ARG A 96 6.07 17.66 22.35
C ARG A 96 7.24 16.72 22.00
N ARG A 97 8.03 16.29 22.99
CA ARG A 97 9.13 15.33 22.76
C ARG A 97 8.60 13.94 22.46
N ARG A 98 7.53 13.51 23.14
CA ARG A 98 6.87 12.22 22.87
C ARG A 98 6.29 12.15 21.45
N ALA A 99 5.66 13.23 20.99
CA ALA A 99 5.14 13.32 19.62
C ALA A 99 6.27 13.23 18.58
N ALA A 100 7.38 13.96 18.78
CA ALA A 100 8.53 13.93 17.86
C ALA A 100 9.19 12.54 17.76
N LEU A 101 9.28 11.81 18.88
CA LEU A 101 9.80 10.43 18.88
C LEU A 101 8.85 9.45 18.21
N ALA A 102 7.55 9.58 18.45
CA ALA A 102 6.54 8.76 17.77
C ALA A 102 6.60 8.99 16.25
N GLU A 103 6.68 10.24 15.81
CA GLU A 103 6.84 10.61 14.41
C GLU A 103 8.13 10.01 13.81
N SER A 104 9.26 10.13 14.53
CA SER A 104 10.55 9.56 14.11
C SER A 104 10.54 8.03 14.02
N HIS A 105 9.76 7.36 14.88
CA HIS A 105 9.59 5.91 14.86
C HIS A 105 8.76 5.46 13.65
N TRP A 106 7.62 6.13 13.39
CA TRP A 106 6.78 5.83 12.23
C TRP A 106 7.50 6.07 10.91
N MET A 107 8.26 7.18 10.79
CA MET A 107 9.09 7.43 9.61
C MET A 107 10.08 6.29 9.36
N ARG A 108 10.78 5.81 10.41
CA ARG A 108 11.69 4.65 10.30
C ARG A 108 10.98 3.38 9.84
N GLN A 109 9.77 3.12 10.34
CA GLN A 109 8.99 1.96 9.88
C GLN A 109 8.62 2.06 8.40
N TRP A 110 8.20 3.25 7.94
CA TRP A 110 7.90 3.49 6.53
C TRP A 110 9.14 3.35 5.64
N ASP A 111 10.29 3.86 6.07
CA ASP A 111 11.54 3.72 5.33
C ASP A 111 12.00 2.26 5.24
N ASN A 112 12.00 1.52 6.35
CA ASN A 112 12.33 0.10 6.35
C ASN A 112 11.40 -0.70 5.43
N ARG A 113 10.12 -0.35 5.41
CA ARG A 113 9.12 -0.97 4.54
C ARG A 113 9.36 -0.63 3.08
N LYS A 114 9.60 0.64 2.77
CA LYS A 114 9.95 1.10 1.42
C LYS A 114 11.17 0.36 0.88
N GLU A 115 12.24 0.28 1.66
CA GLU A 115 13.44 -0.49 1.30
C GLU A 115 13.14 -1.97 1.07
N THR A 116 12.34 -2.58 1.94
CA THR A 116 11.95 -3.99 1.80
C THR A 116 11.17 -4.22 0.51
N VAL A 117 10.20 -3.35 0.20
CA VAL A 117 9.40 -3.46 -1.03
C VAL A 117 10.24 -3.19 -2.27
N GLN A 118 11.10 -2.16 -2.27
CA GLN A 118 11.98 -1.86 -3.39
C GLN A 118 13.02 -2.97 -3.62
N ARG A 119 13.50 -3.62 -2.55
CA ARG A 119 14.38 -4.79 -2.68
C ARG A 119 13.67 -5.98 -3.30
N ALA A 120 12.40 -6.21 -2.95
CA ALA A 120 11.58 -7.25 -3.54
C ALA A 120 11.14 -6.94 -4.98
N HIS A 121 10.99 -5.65 -5.31
CA HIS A 121 10.50 -5.17 -6.59
C HIS A 121 11.36 -3.98 -7.10
N PRO A 122 12.59 -4.23 -7.59
CA PRO A 122 13.54 -3.16 -7.96
C PRO A 122 13.04 -2.24 -9.08
N ASN A 123 12.16 -2.73 -9.96
CA ASN A 123 11.63 -1.99 -11.10
C ASN A 123 10.19 -1.50 -10.87
N ILE A 124 9.73 -1.41 -9.62
CA ILE A 124 8.34 -1.00 -9.30
C ILE A 124 8.05 0.48 -9.61
N ILE A 125 9.10 1.28 -9.78
CA ILE A 125 8.99 2.68 -10.18
C ILE A 125 9.39 2.76 -11.66
N PRO A 126 8.45 3.03 -12.58
CA PRO A 126 8.76 3.15 -13.99
C PRO A 126 9.73 4.31 -14.22
N THR A 127 10.79 4.07 -14.99
CA THR A 127 11.86 5.06 -15.22
C THR A 127 11.71 5.80 -16.55
N ALA A 128 11.03 5.19 -17.53
CA ALA A 128 10.79 5.81 -18.82
C ALA A 128 9.60 6.76 -18.75
N THR A 129 9.69 7.92 -19.40
CA THR A 129 8.59 8.88 -19.54
C THR A 129 8.47 9.30 -20.99
N HIS A 130 7.27 9.18 -21.54
CA HIS A 130 6.93 9.49 -22.92
C HIS A 130 5.82 10.53 -22.95
N PHE A 131 6.02 11.60 -23.70
CA PHE A 131 4.94 12.50 -24.07
C PHE A 131 4.32 11.99 -25.38
N VAL A 132 3.00 11.80 -25.38
CA VAL A 132 2.25 11.23 -26.48
C VAL A 132 1.29 12.30 -26.98
N ASP A 133 1.46 12.66 -28.24
CA ASP A 133 0.58 13.61 -28.93
C ASP A 133 -0.06 12.92 -30.12
N GLY A 134 -1.32 13.26 -30.38
CA GLY A 134 -2.11 12.66 -31.45
C GLY A 134 -2.89 11.40 -31.05
N GLN A 135 -4.01 11.24 -31.72
CA GLN A 135 -5.00 10.19 -31.44
C GLN A 135 -4.48 8.77 -31.70
N ASP A 136 -3.80 8.55 -32.82
CA ASP A 136 -3.36 7.20 -33.23
C ASP A 136 -2.35 6.61 -32.24
N ALA A 137 -1.37 7.41 -31.79
CA ALA A 137 -0.37 6.97 -30.82
C ALA A 137 -1.00 6.66 -29.44
N CYS A 138 -1.98 7.46 -29.01
CA CYS A 138 -2.75 7.18 -27.80
C CYS A 138 -3.52 5.84 -27.92
N PHE A 139 -4.15 5.62 -29.08
CA PHE A 139 -4.92 4.40 -29.34
C PHE A 139 -4.05 3.16 -29.35
N GLU A 140 -2.88 3.23 -29.99
CA GLU A 140 -1.90 2.15 -30.01
C GLU A 140 -1.46 1.77 -28.58
N ILE A 141 -1.07 2.75 -27.76
CA ILE A 141 -0.67 2.51 -26.36
C ILE A 141 -1.81 1.89 -25.55
N CYS A 142 -3.03 2.42 -25.67
CA CYS A 142 -4.17 1.86 -24.95
C CYS A 142 -4.49 0.42 -25.38
N GLN A 143 -4.35 0.11 -26.67
CA GLN A 143 -4.54 -1.26 -27.17
C GLN A 143 -3.45 -2.20 -26.66
N GLN A 144 -2.18 -1.79 -26.69
CA GLN A 144 -1.07 -2.58 -26.15
C GLN A 144 -1.28 -2.90 -24.67
N ILE A 145 -1.68 -1.90 -23.86
CA ILE A 145 -2.00 -2.10 -22.44
C ILE A 145 -3.14 -3.11 -22.26
N MET A 146 -4.20 -3.01 -23.06
CA MET A 146 -5.35 -3.92 -22.98
C MET A 146 -4.98 -5.35 -23.38
N VAL A 147 -4.20 -5.53 -24.45
CA VAL A 147 -3.71 -6.84 -24.89
C VAL A 147 -2.84 -7.47 -23.80
N ALA A 148 -1.89 -6.72 -23.24
CA ALA A 148 -1.05 -7.19 -22.15
C ALA A 148 -1.88 -7.60 -20.92
N ALA A 149 -2.92 -6.83 -20.59
CA ALA A 149 -3.83 -7.17 -19.50
C ALA A 149 -4.67 -8.44 -19.76
N GLU A 150 -5.06 -8.70 -21.01
CA GLU A 150 -5.77 -9.93 -21.38
C GLU A 150 -4.88 -11.17 -21.32
N VAL A 151 -3.60 -11.06 -21.69
CA VAL A 151 -2.64 -12.17 -21.60
C VAL A 151 -2.52 -12.64 -20.15
N VAL A 152 -2.27 -11.69 -19.23
CA VAL A 152 -2.18 -11.96 -17.79
C VAL A 152 -3.46 -12.62 -17.27
N ALA A 153 -4.63 -12.13 -17.69
CA ALA A 153 -5.90 -12.68 -17.22
C ALA A 153 -6.21 -14.11 -17.72
N ARG A 154 -5.61 -14.55 -18.84
CA ARG A 154 -5.84 -15.90 -19.41
C ARG A 154 -4.96 -16.97 -18.80
N GLU A 155 -3.76 -16.62 -18.33
CA GLU A 155 -2.86 -17.58 -17.66
C GLU A 155 -3.48 -18.14 -16.37
N ASP A 156 -4.33 -17.35 -15.70
CA ASP A 156 -5.06 -17.74 -14.49
C ASP A 156 -6.19 -18.75 -14.75
N ASP A 157 -6.89 -18.67 -15.90
CA ASP A 157 -8.04 -19.53 -16.20
C ASP A 157 -7.65 -21.02 -16.42
N VAL A 158 -6.35 -21.33 -16.54
CA VAL A 158 -5.84 -22.69 -16.78
C VAL A 158 -5.70 -23.51 -15.49
N VAL A 159 -5.79 -22.89 -14.30
CA VAL A 159 -5.70 -23.59 -13.00
C VAL A 159 -7.09 -23.80 -12.39
N ASN A 160 -7.78 -24.85 -12.83
CA ASN A 160 -9.04 -25.29 -12.22
C ASN A 160 -8.79 -25.79 -10.78
N ASN A 161 -9.20 -25.02 -9.77
CA ASN A 161 -9.34 -25.53 -8.40
C ASN A 161 -10.76 -25.24 -7.87
N PRO A 162 -11.45 -26.21 -7.23
CA PRO A 162 -12.81 -26.01 -6.75
C PRO A 162 -12.85 -25.05 -5.56
N LEU A 163 -13.87 -24.19 -5.51
CA LEU A 163 -14.15 -23.27 -4.40
C LEU A 163 -14.17 -24.00 -3.05
N GLY A 164 -13.18 -23.75 -2.20
CA GLY A 164 -13.15 -24.27 -0.83
C GLY A 164 -12.18 -23.51 0.09
N GLN A 165 -12.75 -22.71 0.99
CA GLN A 165 -12.17 -22.17 2.24
C GLN A 165 -10.95 -21.24 2.11
N LEU A 166 -11.22 -19.93 2.10
CA LEU A 166 -10.23 -18.86 2.27
C LEU A 166 -9.85 -18.70 3.76
N GLY A 167 -8.56 -18.85 4.05
CA GLY A 167 -7.93 -18.56 5.35
C GLY A 167 -7.79 -17.06 5.62
N ALA A 168 -7.39 -16.74 6.84
CA ALA A 168 -7.36 -15.40 7.43
C ALA A 168 -6.16 -14.52 7.00
N ASP A 169 -5.29 -15.08 6.18
CA ASP A 169 -3.96 -14.61 5.81
C ASP A 169 -3.86 -14.21 4.32
N ASP A 170 -4.88 -14.55 3.52
CA ASP A 170 -4.95 -14.25 2.09
C ASP A 170 -5.90 -13.07 1.83
N THR A 171 -5.36 -11.86 1.67
CA THR A 171 -6.12 -10.78 1.04
C THR A 171 -6.39 -11.05 -0.45
N GLY A 172 -5.83 -12.12 -1.03
CA GLY A 172 -6.23 -12.68 -2.33
C GLY A 172 -6.00 -11.76 -3.54
N ILE A 173 -5.26 -10.67 -3.39
CA ILE A 173 -5.01 -9.68 -4.46
C ILE A 173 -3.50 -9.57 -4.64
N ALA A 174 -2.97 -10.41 -5.52
CA ALA A 174 -1.66 -10.17 -6.13
C ALA A 174 -1.85 -9.23 -7.33
N LEU A 175 -1.03 -8.18 -7.38
CA LEU A 175 -1.10 -7.16 -8.43
C LEU A 175 -0.01 -7.48 -9.45
N HIS A 176 -0.42 -7.85 -10.66
CA HIS A 176 0.52 -8.05 -11.76
C HIS A 176 0.76 -6.70 -12.44
N TYR A 177 1.99 -6.22 -12.37
CA TYR A 177 2.40 -4.99 -13.04
C TYR A 177 2.69 -5.33 -14.50
N LEU A 178 2.04 -4.63 -15.44
CA LEU A 178 2.27 -4.86 -16.86
C LEU A 178 3.72 -4.48 -17.21
N SER A 179 4.56 -5.50 -17.42
CA SER A 179 5.93 -5.38 -17.94
C SER A 179 6.01 -6.00 -19.34
N ASP A 180 6.96 -5.55 -20.17
CA ASP A 180 7.16 -6.08 -21.53
C ASP A 180 7.95 -7.41 -21.49
N ALA A 181 8.36 -7.86 -20.30
CA ALA A 181 9.24 -9.01 -20.07
C ALA A 181 8.49 -10.36 -19.93
N ALA A 182 7.16 -10.37 -20.11
CA ALA A 182 6.37 -11.59 -20.10
C ALA A 182 6.75 -12.58 -21.23
N GLU A 183 7.58 -12.17 -22.20
CA GLU A 183 8.09 -13.06 -23.25
C GLU A 183 9.43 -13.76 -22.92
N GLN A 184 10.10 -13.49 -21.79
CA GLN A 184 11.42 -14.09 -21.49
C GLN A 184 11.53 -14.91 -20.19
N GLU A 185 10.60 -14.81 -19.24
CA GLU A 185 10.70 -15.55 -17.97
C GLU A 185 9.83 -16.84 -17.90
N ALA A 186 9.03 -17.13 -18.92
CA ALA A 186 8.16 -18.31 -18.95
C ALA A 186 8.90 -19.67 -19.04
N GLU A 187 10.24 -19.67 -19.21
CA GLU A 187 11.00 -20.90 -19.46
C GLU A 187 11.82 -21.42 -18.27
N ASN A 188 11.96 -20.69 -17.16
CA ASN A 188 12.85 -21.12 -16.05
C ASN A 188 12.38 -20.73 -14.63
N SER A 189 11.19 -21.15 -14.18
CA SER A 189 10.98 -21.42 -12.74
C SER A 189 9.65 -22.16 -12.50
N ARG A 190 9.72 -23.48 -12.34
CA ARG A 190 8.65 -24.26 -11.70
C ARG A 190 8.94 -24.35 -10.21
N THR A 191 8.31 -23.51 -9.38
CA THR A 191 7.95 -23.90 -8.00
C THR A 191 6.99 -22.92 -7.32
N VAL A 192 5.86 -23.49 -6.85
CA VAL A 192 4.82 -23.04 -5.90
C VAL A 192 3.75 -22.04 -6.39
N PRO A 193 2.51 -22.49 -6.65
CA PRO A 193 1.36 -21.60 -6.85
C PRO A 193 0.63 -21.32 -5.53
N SER A 194 0.48 -20.04 -5.18
CA SER A 194 -0.52 -19.58 -4.21
C SER A 194 -1.68 -18.95 -4.99
N ALA A 195 -2.89 -19.46 -4.78
CA ALA A 195 -4.08 -19.21 -5.59
C ALA A 195 -4.79 -17.92 -5.17
N ALA A 196 -4.25 -16.77 -5.57
CA ALA A 196 -4.89 -15.47 -5.50
C ALA A 196 -4.97 -14.89 -6.93
N ALA A 197 -6.18 -14.80 -7.51
CA ALA A 197 -6.37 -14.32 -8.88
C ALA A 197 -5.70 -12.95 -9.09
N GLU A 198 -4.74 -12.90 -10.00
CA GLU A 198 -3.86 -11.75 -10.18
C GLU A 198 -4.55 -10.73 -11.08
N ARG A 199 -4.69 -9.47 -10.61
CA ARG A 199 -5.34 -8.43 -11.42
C ARG A 199 -4.27 -7.57 -12.09
N PRO A 200 -4.24 -7.46 -13.43
CA PRO A 200 -3.37 -6.51 -14.10
C PRO A 200 -3.75 -5.10 -13.64
N CYS A 201 -2.74 -4.25 -13.41
CA CYS A 201 -2.97 -2.89 -12.95
C CYS A 201 -2.14 -1.84 -13.68
N ILE A 202 -2.72 -0.66 -13.80
CA ILE A 202 -2.08 0.57 -14.28
C ILE A 202 -2.34 1.70 -13.28
N ALA A 203 -1.50 2.74 -13.30
CA ALA A 203 -1.74 3.96 -12.53
C ALA A 203 -2.20 5.09 -13.45
N VAL A 204 -3.22 5.84 -13.02
CA VAL A 204 -3.87 6.87 -13.84
C VAL A 204 -4.02 8.17 -13.06
N ASN A 205 -3.64 9.28 -13.68
CA ASN A 205 -3.89 10.64 -13.21
C ASN A 205 -4.42 11.53 -14.36
N PHE A 206 -5.14 12.59 -14.03
CA PHE A 206 -5.64 13.55 -15.02
C PHE A 206 -5.30 14.98 -14.59
N GLU A 207 -4.96 15.82 -15.56
CA GLU A 207 -4.87 17.27 -15.37
C GLU A 207 -5.98 17.96 -16.17
N SER A 208 -6.57 18.99 -15.56
CA SER A 208 -7.76 19.66 -16.10
C SER A 208 -7.64 21.17 -16.12
N GLU A 209 -8.23 21.79 -17.13
CA GLU A 209 -8.52 23.22 -17.17
C GLU A 209 -10.03 23.42 -16.93
N GLY A 210 -10.39 23.78 -15.70
CA GLY A 210 -11.80 23.85 -15.29
C GLY A 210 -12.47 22.47 -15.36
N LYS A 211 -13.48 22.33 -16.24
CA LYS A 211 -14.20 21.06 -16.45
C LYS A 211 -13.64 20.22 -17.61
N GLN A 212 -12.66 20.74 -18.32
CA GLN A 212 -12.09 20.07 -19.48
C GLN A 212 -10.83 19.31 -19.07
N LEU A 213 -10.81 18.00 -19.31
CA LEU A 213 -9.61 17.19 -19.15
C LEU A 213 -8.64 17.55 -20.29
N ARG A 214 -7.38 17.82 -19.94
CA ARG A 214 -6.34 18.28 -20.87
C ARG A 214 -5.20 17.29 -21.02
N LEU A 215 -4.87 16.57 -19.96
CA LEU A 215 -3.86 15.52 -19.96
C LEU A 215 -4.37 14.30 -19.20
N ILE A 216 -3.98 13.12 -19.67
CA ILE A 216 -4.04 11.88 -18.90
C ILE A 216 -2.62 11.34 -18.77
N THR A 217 -2.20 11.04 -17.54
CA THR A 217 -1.01 10.26 -17.27
C THR A 217 -1.42 8.81 -17.06
N ILE A 218 -0.84 7.89 -17.82
CA ILE A 218 -0.97 6.44 -17.62
C ILE A 218 0.41 5.89 -17.33
N ALA A 219 0.59 5.23 -16.19
CA ALA A 219 1.83 4.52 -15.86
C ALA A 219 1.59 3.00 -15.85
N THR A 220 2.54 2.27 -16.43
CA THR A 220 2.71 0.81 -16.34
C THR A 220 3.93 0.51 -15.45
N ALA A 221 4.34 -0.75 -15.34
CA ALA A 221 5.54 -1.10 -14.59
C ALA A 221 6.81 -0.44 -15.17
N ASN A 222 6.84 -0.25 -16.51
CA ASN A 222 8.06 0.15 -17.21
C ASN A 222 8.08 1.64 -17.56
N ALA A 223 6.92 2.21 -17.87
CA ALA A 223 6.84 3.51 -18.51
C ALA A 223 5.69 4.36 -17.98
N VAL A 224 5.87 5.68 -18.11
CA VAL A 224 4.85 6.70 -17.87
C VAL A 224 4.53 7.39 -19.19
N PHE A 225 3.27 7.36 -19.59
CA PHE A 225 2.76 8.03 -20.78
C PHE A 225 1.96 9.25 -20.36
N ILE A 226 2.39 10.44 -20.80
CA ILE A 226 1.68 11.71 -20.62
C ILE A 226 1.01 12.03 -21.95
N ILE A 227 -0.31 11.92 -22.00
CA ILE A 227 -1.07 11.97 -23.25
C ILE A 227 -1.89 13.25 -23.30
N SER A 228 -1.75 14.02 -24.39
CA SER A 228 -2.66 15.13 -24.73
C SER A 228 -4.09 14.61 -24.90
N ILE A 229 -5.06 15.21 -24.20
CA ILE A 229 -6.47 14.84 -24.37
C ILE A 229 -7.11 15.67 -25.47
N GLU A 230 -7.59 14.98 -26.50
CA GLU A 230 -8.54 15.49 -27.48
C GLU A 230 -9.94 14.89 -27.22
N PRO A 231 -11.04 15.62 -27.49
CA PRO A 231 -12.39 15.10 -27.23
C PRO A 231 -12.70 13.76 -27.91
N SER A 232 -12.17 13.52 -29.11
CA SER A 232 -12.34 12.26 -29.88
C SER A 232 -11.74 11.04 -29.17
N LEU A 233 -10.80 11.23 -28.24
CA LEU A 233 -10.24 10.13 -27.46
C LEU A 233 -11.27 9.44 -26.54
N PHE A 234 -12.46 10.01 -26.36
CA PHE A 234 -13.54 9.40 -25.57
C PHE A 234 -14.73 8.92 -26.41
N ASP A 235 -14.58 8.87 -27.74
CA ASP A 235 -15.59 8.31 -28.62
C ASP A 235 -15.94 6.87 -28.23
N VAL A 236 -17.14 6.41 -28.60
CA VAL A 236 -17.72 5.13 -28.13
C VAL A 236 -16.78 3.95 -28.39
N ASP A 237 -16.09 3.94 -29.53
CA ASP A 237 -15.19 2.85 -29.93
C ASP A 237 -13.72 3.08 -29.56
N SER A 238 -13.40 4.21 -28.93
CA SER A 238 -12.04 4.58 -28.55
C SER A 238 -11.42 3.53 -27.61
N PRO A 239 -10.17 3.08 -27.90
CA PRO A 239 -9.39 2.27 -26.98
C PRO A 239 -9.21 2.87 -25.59
N LEU A 240 -9.04 4.21 -25.48
CA LEU A 240 -8.91 4.88 -24.19
C LEU A 240 -10.18 4.74 -23.36
N ARG A 241 -11.34 4.95 -23.98
CA ARG A 241 -12.63 4.74 -23.31
C ARG A 241 -12.76 3.29 -22.84
N LYS A 242 -12.48 2.32 -23.72
CA LYS A 242 -12.55 0.88 -23.37
C LYS A 242 -11.65 0.55 -22.19
N LEU A 243 -10.42 1.08 -22.17
CA LEU A 243 -9.46 0.92 -21.07
C LEU A 243 -9.99 1.50 -19.74
N LEU A 244 -10.54 2.71 -19.76
CA LEU A 244 -11.11 3.35 -18.57
C LEU A 244 -12.39 2.66 -18.05
N GLU A 245 -13.20 2.09 -18.95
CA GLU A 245 -14.42 1.35 -18.61
C GLU A 245 -14.16 -0.15 -18.30
N HIS A 246 -12.94 -0.65 -18.51
CA HIS A 246 -12.58 -2.05 -18.27
C HIS A 246 -12.60 -2.41 -16.78
N ASN A 247 -13.34 -3.44 -16.38
CA ASN A 247 -13.52 -3.82 -14.97
C ASN A 247 -12.45 -4.80 -14.44
N LYS A 248 -11.82 -5.60 -15.31
CA LYS A 248 -10.77 -6.55 -14.91
C LYS A 248 -9.39 -5.90 -14.78
N LEU A 249 -9.16 -4.79 -15.50
CA LEU A 249 -7.95 -3.98 -15.40
C LEU A 249 -8.12 -3.00 -14.23
N LEU A 250 -7.27 -3.11 -13.22
CA LEU A 250 -7.28 -2.22 -12.07
C LEU A 250 -6.60 -0.88 -12.40
N LYS A 251 -7.25 0.23 -12.08
CA LYS A 251 -6.72 1.59 -12.21
C LYS A 251 -6.42 2.13 -10.82
N LEU A 252 -5.14 2.25 -10.51
CA LEU A 252 -4.67 2.93 -9.33
C LEU A 252 -4.80 4.44 -9.55
N MET A 253 -5.52 5.13 -8.67
CA MET A 253 -5.73 6.58 -8.78
C MET A 253 -5.60 7.22 -7.40
N PHE A 254 -5.34 8.52 -7.33
CA PHE A 254 -5.35 9.25 -6.07
C PHE A 254 -6.40 10.37 -6.14
N ASP A 255 -7.42 10.29 -5.29
CA ASP A 255 -8.58 11.20 -5.27
C ASP A 255 -9.33 11.26 -6.61
N CYS A 256 -9.93 10.13 -6.99
CA CYS A 256 -10.60 10.00 -8.29
C CYS A 256 -11.99 10.64 -8.34
N ARG A 257 -12.48 11.28 -7.27
CA ARG A 257 -13.88 11.73 -7.13
C ARG A 257 -14.29 12.74 -8.21
N SER A 258 -13.52 13.84 -8.31
CA SER A 258 -13.76 14.90 -9.29
C SER A 258 -13.60 14.37 -10.71
N THR A 259 -12.56 13.59 -10.95
CA THR A 259 -12.27 12.98 -12.25
C THR A 259 -13.39 12.04 -12.71
N ALA A 260 -13.88 11.16 -11.82
CA ALA A 260 -14.97 10.24 -12.12
C ALA A 260 -16.26 11.00 -12.47
N HIS A 261 -16.56 12.09 -11.77
CA HIS A 261 -17.68 12.96 -12.11
C HIS A 261 -17.53 13.59 -13.50
N VAL A 262 -16.36 14.17 -13.80
CA VAL A 262 -16.09 14.82 -15.09
C VAL A 262 -16.17 13.81 -16.23
N LEU A 263 -15.53 12.64 -16.09
CA LEU A 263 -15.60 11.56 -17.07
C LEU A 263 -17.04 11.14 -17.36
N LEU A 264 -17.86 10.97 -16.32
CA LEU A 264 -19.26 10.55 -16.47
C LEU A 264 -20.14 11.64 -17.08
N SER A 265 -20.02 12.88 -16.60
CA SER A 265 -20.93 13.97 -16.95
C SER A 265 -20.59 14.62 -18.28
N ALA A 266 -19.31 14.89 -18.56
CA ALA A 266 -18.85 15.58 -19.76
C ALA A 266 -18.52 14.62 -20.90
N TYR A 267 -17.93 13.46 -20.61
CA TYR A 267 -17.41 12.53 -21.63
C TYR A 267 -18.22 11.23 -21.76
N ARG A 268 -19.24 11.03 -20.90
CA ARG A 268 -20.07 9.80 -20.87
C ARG A 268 -19.24 8.52 -20.68
N VAL A 269 -18.10 8.63 -20.01
CA VAL A 269 -17.19 7.53 -19.66
C VAL A 269 -17.47 7.08 -18.24
N ARG A 270 -17.80 5.80 -18.05
CA ARG A 270 -17.98 5.19 -16.72
C ARG A 270 -16.68 4.56 -16.24
N LEU A 271 -15.92 5.31 -15.45
CA LEU A 271 -14.72 4.79 -14.81
C LEU A 271 -15.04 3.57 -13.94
N ARG A 272 -14.34 2.45 -14.18
CA ARG A 272 -14.57 1.15 -13.50
C ARG A 272 -13.25 0.53 -13.06
N GLY A 273 -13.30 -0.43 -12.13
CA GLY A 273 -12.09 -1.14 -11.68
C GLY A 273 -11.05 -0.18 -11.10
N VAL A 274 -11.45 0.70 -10.18
CA VAL A 274 -10.56 1.71 -9.58
C VAL A 274 -10.18 1.29 -8.17
N LEU A 275 -8.92 1.51 -7.82
CA LEU A 275 -8.46 1.60 -6.44
C LEU A 275 -7.98 3.04 -6.19
N ASP A 276 -8.80 3.80 -5.48
CA ASP A 276 -8.45 5.13 -4.98
C ASP A 276 -7.54 4.98 -3.77
N LEU A 277 -6.31 5.47 -3.89
CA LEU A 277 -5.29 5.38 -2.86
C LEU A 277 -5.47 6.44 -1.77
N GLN A 278 -6.23 7.51 -2.01
CA GLN A 278 -6.36 8.60 -1.05
C GLN A 278 -6.97 8.14 0.27
N PRO A 279 -8.05 7.33 0.33
CA PRO A 279 -8.56 6.80 1.59
C PRO A 279 -7.51 6.00 2.37
N MET A 280 -6.79 5.08 1.70
CA MET A 280 -5.74 4.27 2.32
C MET A 280 -4.63 5.15 2.88
N ALA A 281 -4.12 6.07 2.06
CA ALA A 281 -3.08 7.03 2.45
C ALA A 281 -3.52 7.92 3.61
N THR A 282 -4.79 8.33 3.60
CA THR A 282 -5.37 9.18 4.62
C THR A 282 -5.45 8.48 5.97
N VAL A 283 -5.86 7.21 5.99
CA VAL A 283 -5.88 6.39 7.21
C VAL A 283 -4.46 6.08 7.67
N ALA A 284 -3.58 5.64 6.77
CA ALA A 284 -2.19 5.34 7.10
C ALA A 284 -1.43 6.55 7.65
N HIS A 285 -1.72 7.76 7.15
CA HIS A 285 -1.12 9.00 7.65
C HIS A 285 -1.74 9.49 8.96
N SER A 286 -3.07 9.43 9.08
CA SER A 286 -3.79 9.96 10.24
C SER A 286 -5.12 9.24 10.41
N PRO A 287 -5.19 8.11 11.13
CA PRO A 287 -6.41 7.32 11.24
C PRO A 287 -7.61 8.12 11.79
N GLN A 288 -7.35 8.98 12.78
CA GLN A 288 -8.37 9.80 13.47
C GLN A 288 -8.59 11.18 12.83
N GLY A 289 -7.89 11.51 11.74
CA GLY A 289 -8.06 12.81 11.08
C GLY A 289 -9.49 12.97 10.51
N GLU A 290 -9.99 14.20 10.50
CA GLU A 290 -11.30 14.50 9.88
C GLU A 290 -11.20 14.83 8.38
N TYR A 291 -9.97 15.08 7.92
CA TYR A 291 -9.69 15.58 6.58
C TYR A 291 -8.86 14.58 5.76
N LEU A 292 -9.12 14.56 4.46
CA LEU A 292 -8.39 13.79 3.47
C LEU A 292 -6.95 14.33 3.36
N THR A 293 -6.01 13.41 3.18
CA THR A 293 -4.61 13.76 3.00
C THR A 293 -4.32 13.94 1.52
N GLY A 294 -3.78 15.09 1.13
CA GLY A 294 -3.34 15.35 -0.25
C GLY A 294 -2.14 14.49 -0.64
N LEU A 295 -1.98 14.23 -1.95
CA LEU A 295 -0.95 13.35 -2.50
C LEU A 295 0.45 13.66 -1.98
N VAL A 296 0.90 14.92 -2.14
CA VAL A 296 2.23 15.38 -1.73
C VAL A 296 2.46 15.11 -0.24
N LYS A 297 1.52 15.52 0.60
CA LYS A 297 1.62 15.34 2.05
C LYS A 297 1.71 13.85 2.44
N ALA A 298 0.88 13.00 1.83
CA ALA A 298 0.90 11.56 2.09
C ALA A 298 2.22 10.93 1.62
N PHE A 299 2.66 11.26 0.42
CA PHE A 299 3.82 10.60 -0.20
C PHE A 299 5.13 11.07 0.44
N THR A 300 5.24 12.33 0.86
CA THR A 300 6.35 12.79 1.70
C THR A 300 6.36 12.03 3.03
N HIS A 301 5.20 11.86 3.68
CA HIS A 301 5.11 11.14 4.96
C HIS A 301 5.55 9.67 4.85
N PHE A 302 5.27 9.01 3.73
CA PHE A 302 5.72 7.63 3.47
C PHE A 302 7.16 7.55 2.92
N GLY A 303 7.88 8.66 2.82
CA GLY A 303 9.23 8.70 2.25
C GLY A 303 9.28 8.34 0.75
N LEU A 304 8.15 8.46 0.06
CA LEU A 304 8.02 8.25 -1.39
C LEU A 304 8.45 9.49 -2.16
N PHE A 305 8.16 10.67 -1.63
CA PHE A 305 8.64 11.95 -2.15
C PHE A 305 9.75 12.49 -1.24
N GLY A 306 10.83 12.96 -1.86
CA GLY A 306 11.93 13.66 -1.19
C GLY A 306 12.04 15.11 -1.66
N ALA A 307 13.04 15.83 -1.16
CA ALA A 307 13.24 17.26 -1.43
C ALA A 307 13.26 17.60 -2.94
N ASP A 308 13.89 16.77 -3.77
CA ASP A 308 13.94 16.98 -5.22
C ASP A 308 12.56 16.88 -5.87
N THR A 309 11.71 15.98 -5.37
CA THR A 309 10.34 15.81 -5.87
C THR A 309 9.47 16.98 -5.45
N GLU A 310 9.63 17.45 -4.21
CA GLU A 310 8.92 18.62 -3.70
C GLU A 310 9.30 19.89 -4.47
N ALA A 311 10.57 20.06 -4.84
CA ALA A 311 11.03 21.19 -5.64
C ALA A 311 10.38 21.20 -7.04
N VAL A 312 10.27 20.03 -7.69
CA VAL A 312 9.56 19.91 -8.98
C VAL A 312 8.08 20.24 -8.82
N VAL A 313 7.42 19.70 -7.79
CA VAL A 313 6.01 19.98 -7.52
C VAL A 313 5.77 21.46 -7.28
N GLU A 314 6.59 22.13 -6.47
CA GLU A 314 6.44 23.54 -6.18
C GLU A 314 6.66 24.41 -7.43
N THR A 315 7.69 24.09 -8.22
CA THR A 315 7.98 24.79 -9.49
C THR A 315 6.85 24.61 -10.51
N ALA A 316 6.24 23.43 -10.58
CA ALA A 316 5.08 23.19 -11.42
C ALA A 316 3.84 23.94 -10.90
N ARG A 317 3.59 23.95 -9.58
CA ARG A 317 2.45 24.65 -8.97
C ARG A 317 2.47 26.15 -9.26
N GLN A 318 3.64 26.79 -9.28
CA GLN A 318 3.78 28.19 -9.67
C GLN A 318 3.29 28.48 -11.10
N GLN A 319 3.28 27.47 -11.98
CA GLN A 319 2.81 27.60 -13.36
C GLN A 319 1.30 27.41 -13.49
N PHE A 320 0.70 26.46 -12.77
CA PHE A 320 -0.72 26.10 -12.96
C PHE A 320 -1.68 26.54 -11.84
N ASP A 321 -1.22 26.71 -10.59
CA ASP A 321 -2.07 27.03 -9.43
C ASP A 321 -2.29 28.56 -9.37
N PRO A 322 -3.53 29.07 -9.55
CA PRO A 322 -3.79 30.51 -9.51
C PRO A 322 -3.43 31.18 -8.17
N ARG A 323 -3.39 30.40 -7.07
CA ARG A 323 -2.98 30.92 -5.76
C ARG A 323 -1.47 31.18 -5.68
N CYS A 324 -0.70 30.59 -6.57
CA CYS A 324 0.75 30.75 -6.70
C CYS A 324 1.12 31.68 -7.87
N GLY A 325 0.15 32.37 -8.49
CA GLY A 325 0.35 33.21 -9.68
C GLY A 325 0.27 32.48 -11.02
N GLY A 326 -0.04 31.18 -11.01
CA GLY A 326 -0.20 30.36 -12.20
C GLY A 326 -1.58 30.44 -12.85
N ASN A 327 -1.81 29.62 -13.89
CA ASN A 327 -3.10 29.51 -14.55
C ASN A 327 -3.29 28.08 -15.10
N TYR A 328 -4.49 27.51 -14.93
CA TYR A 328 -4.80 26.18 -15.47
C TYR A 328 -4.74 26.07 -16.99
N ASN A 329 -4.72 27.19 -17.73
CA ASN A 329 -4.55 27.19 -19.18
C ASN A 329 -3.17 26.65 -19.64
N VAL A 330 -2.19 26.55 -18.74
CA VAL A 330 -0.88 25.95 -19.06
C VAL A 330 -1.00 24.50 -19.52
N TRP A 331 -2.02 23.77 -19.06
CA TRP A 331 -2.28 22.40 -19.49
C TRP A 331 -2.67 22.29 -20.97
N SER A 332 -3.08 23.40 -21.58
CA SER A 332 -3.48 23.51 -22.98
C SER A 332 -2.35 24.01 -23.88
N GLN A 333 -1.27 24.52 -23.29
CA GLN A 333 -0.15 25.06 -24.04
C GLN A 333 0.73 23.92 -24.58
N ARG A 334 1.27 24.11 -25.78
CA ARG A 334 2.21 23.17 -26.41
C ARG A 334 3.41 23.95 -26.99
N PRO A 335 4.64 23.44 -26.82
CA PRO A 335 5.01 22.28 -26.01
C PRO A 335 4.78 22.52 -24.50
N LEU A 336 4.55 21.46 -23.73
CA LEU A 336 4.55 21.55 -22.26
C LEU A 336 5.95 21.86 -21.75
N SER A 337 6.06 22.60 -20.65
CA SER A 337 7.35 22.84 -20.01
C SER A 337 7.90 21.53 -19.41
N ASN A 338 9.23 21.40 -19.37
CA ASN A 338 9.88 20.21 -18.78
C ASN A 338 9.46 19.98 -17.33
N GLU A 339 9.20 21.04 -16.56
CA GLU A 339 8.76 20.93 -15.17
C GLU A 339 7.32 20.41 -15.06
N LEU A 340 6.43 20.81 -15.97
CA LEU A 340 5.08 20.25 -16.04
C LEU A 340 5.10 18.78 -16.47
N LEU A 341 5.97 18.39 -17.41
CA LEU A 341 6.13 16.98 -17.80
C LEU A 341 6.62 16.12 -16.62
N LYS A 342 7.64 16.57 -15.89
CA LYS A 342 8.12 15.88 -14.68
C LYS A 342 7.02 15.77 -13.63
N TYR A 343 6.29 16.87 -13.39
CA TYR A 343 5.16 16.88 -12.47
C TYR A 343 4.07 15.86 -12.85
N CYS A 344 3.66 15.84 -14.12
CA CYS A 344 2.66 14.89 -14.61
C CYS A 344 3.12 13.44 -14.47
N ALA A 345 4.42 13.16 -14.66
CA ALA A 345 4.96 11.82 -14.45
C ALA A 345 4.91 11.41 -12.97
N LEU A 346 5.38 12.28 -12.08
CA LEU A 346 5.38 12.06 -10.62
C LEU A 346 3.98 11.77 -10.06
N ALA A 347 2.95 12.32 -10.69
CA ALA A 347 1.55 12.18 -10.26
C ALA A 347 1.02 10.74 -10.32
N ALA A 348 1.66 9.81 -11.05
CA ALA A 348 1.24 8.40 -11.13
C ALA A 348 2.39 7.41 -10.88
N GLN A 349 3.64 7.79 -11.15
CA GLN A 349 4.83 6.93 -11.15
C GLN A 349 5.01 6.09 -9.87
N ARG A 350 4.61 6.60 -8.70
CA ARG A 350 4.83 5.92 -7.40
C ARG A 350 3.61 5.16 -6.87
N PHE A 351 2.52 5.09 -7.61
CA PHE A 351 1.28 4.45 -7.12
C PHE A 351 1.45 2.95 -6.88
N PHE A 352 2.19 2.26 -7.72
CA PHE A 352 2.48 0.83 -7.54
C PHE A 352 3.20 0.55 -6.22
N LEU A 353 4.27 1.31 -5.95
CA LEU A 353 5.01 1.23 -4.69
C LEU A 353 4.13 1.63 -3.50
N ALA A 354 3.36 2.70 -3.63
CA ALA A 354 2.46 3.18 -2.58
C ALA A 354 1.42 2.12 -2.18
N VAL A 355 0.87 1.38 -3.14
CA VAL A 355 -0.08 0.29 -2.86
C VAL A 355 0.56 -0.83 -2.04
N LEU A 356 1.77 -1.28 -2.40
CA LEU A 356 2.46 -2.32 -1.61
C LEU A 356 2.84 -1.83 -0.22
N MET A 357 3.22 -0.56 -0.12
CA MET A 357 3.45 0.09 1.17
C MET A 357 2.16 0.19 2.00
N MET A 358 0.97 0.23 1.41
CA MET A 358 -0.29 0.34 2.16
C MET A 358 -1.15 -0.94 2.06
N LYS A 359 -0.53 -2.11 1.79
CA LYS A 359 -1.26 -3.34 1.43
C LYS A 359 -2.30 -3.79 2.49
N GLU A 360 -2.06 -3.50 3.76
CA GLU A 360 -2.96 -3.80 4.88
C GLU A 360 -4.29 -3.03 4.81
N PHE A 361 -4.32 -1.92 4.06
CA PHE A 361 -5.51 -1.10 3.85
C PHE A 361 -6.23 -1.42 2.53
N LEU A 362 -5.81 -2.45 1.78
CA LEU A 362 -6.38 -2.76 0.45
C LEU A 362 -7.88 -3.00 0.49
N ALA A 363 -8.35 -3.87 1.39
CA ALA A 363 -9.78 -4.17 1.51
C ALA A 363 -10.61 -2.91 1.79
N PHE A 364 -10.10 -2.03 2.66
CA PHE A 364 -10.69 -0.72 2.94
C PHE A 364 -10.70 0.17 1.69
N GLY A 365 -9.56 0.27 0.99
CA GLY A 365 -9.42 1.04 -0.24
C GLY A 365 -10.41 0.61 -1.31
N PHE A 366 -10.55 -0.69 -1.57
CA PHE A 366 -11.51 -1.23 -2.53
C PHE A 366 -12.95 -0.87 -2.17
N TYR A 367 -13.34 -1.10 -0.91
CA TYR A 367 -14.68 -0.79 -0.44
C TYR A 367 -15.03 0.69 -0.64
N ILE A 368 -14.15 1.60 -0.23
CA ILE A 368 -14.38 3.04 -0.43
C ILE A 368 -14.40 3.41 -1.92
N SER A 369 -13.51 2.81 -2.72
CA SER A 369 -13.43 3.07 -4.17
C SER A 369 -14.72 2.67 -4.87
N GLU A 370 -15.28 1.50 -4.58
CA GLU A 370 -16.55 1.05 -5.16
C GLU A 370 -17.70 1.99 -4.79
N ARG A 371 -17.79 2.40 -3.52
CA ARG A 371 -18.80 3.36 -3.08
C ARG A 371 -18.66 4.71 -3.78
N ARG A 372 -17.42 5.20 -3.94
CA ARG A 372 -17.15 6.43 -4.69
C ARG A 372 -17.61 6.28 -6.15
N MET A 373 -17.30 5.17 -6.81
CA MET A 373 -17.72 4.95 -8.21
C MET A 373 -19.24 4.87 -8.38
N GLN A 374 -19.97 4.27 -7.43
CA GLN A 374 -21.45 4.23 -7.45
C GLN A 374 -22.08 5.62 -7.32
N CYS A 375 -21.41 6.52 -6.61
CA CYS A 375 -21.86 7.89 -6.35
C CYS A 375 -21.16 8.94 -7.22
N ALA A 376 -20.49 8.56 -8.32
CA ALA A 376 -19.70 9.47 -9.13
C ALA A 376 -20.50 10.69 -9.63
N GLN A 377 -21.80 10.53 -9.92
CA GLN A 377 -22.67 11.64 -10.31
C GLN A 377 -22.91 12.68 -9.20
N LEU A 378 -22.75 12.29 -7.93
CA LEU A 378 -23.00 13.14 -6.76
C LEU A 378 -21.76 13.96 -6.39
N PHE A 379 -20.57 13.55 -6.81
CA PHE A 379 -19.40 14.40 -6.66
C PHE A 379 -19.58 15.62 -7.54
N THR A 380 -19.48 16.81 -6.95
CA THR A 380 -19.35 18.05 -7.70
C THR A 380 -17.87 18.46 -7.64
N GLN A 381 -17.40 19.28 -8.58
CA GLN A 381 -16.12 19.99 -8.44
C GLN A 381 -16.21 20.98 -7.26
N GLN A 382 -16.33 20.48 -6.04
CA GLN A 382 -16.18 21.30 -4.85
C GLN A 382 -14.69 21.49 -4.62
N LEU A 383 -14.24 22.72 -4.80
CA LEU A 383 -12.88 23.20 -4.51
C LEU A 383 -12.38 22.87 -3.09
N PHE A 384 -13.27 22.43 -2.19
CA PHE A 384 -12.98 22.21 -0.76
C PHE A 384 -13.66 20.98 -0.16
N ASN A 385 -13.86 19.89 -0.90
CA ASN A 385 -14.28 18.63 -0.28
C ASN A 385 -13.09 17.90 0.38
N ALA A 386 -12.43 18.62 1.29
CA ALA A 386 -11.29 18.14 2.07
C ALA A 386 -11.73 17.28 3.25
N LYS A 387 -13.02 17.32 3.63
CA LYS A 387 -13.55 16.46 4.68
C LYS A 387 -13.60 15.01 4.18
N ARG A 388 -13.28 14.07 5.05
CA ARG A 388 -13.43 12.64 4.74
C ARG A 388 -14.89 12.29 4.52
N ASP A 389 -15.12 11.47 3.51
CA ASP A 389 -16.41 10.90 3.13
C ASP A 389 -16.57 9.45 3.63
N PHE A 390 -15.70 9.05 4.56
CA PHE A 390 -15.67 7.73 5.18
C PHE A 390 -15.35 7.85 6.66
N ASP A 391 -15.77 6.84 7.43
CA ASP A 391 -15.46 6.69 8.85
C ASP A 391 -14.62 5.44 9.03
N PHE A 392 -13.40 5.58 9.54
CA PHE A 392 -12.51 4.44 9.83
C PHE A 392 -12.68 3.91 11.27
N THR A 393 -13.38 4.65 12.14
CA THR A 393 -13.52 4.35 13.57
C THR A 393 -14.69 3.42 13.89
N ASN A 394 -15.66 3.31 12.98
CA ASN A 394 -16.76 2.36 13.12
C ASN A 394 -16.33 0.95 12.70
N HIS A 395 -15.61 0.27 13.59
CA HIS A 395 -15.11 -1.10 13.37
C HIS A 395 -16.22 -2.11 13.05
N ASP A 396 -17.45 -1.90 13.51
CA ASP A 396 -18.59 -2.78 13.24
C ASP A 396 -19.07 -2.69 11.79
N ALA A 397 -18.92 -1.53 11.14
CA ALA A 397 -19.18 -1.37 9.70
C ALA A 397 -18.03 -1.94 8.82
N PHE A 398 -16.84 -2.14 9.41
CA PHE A 398 -15.62 -2.55 8.73
C PHE A 398 -15.09 -3.92 9.16
N ALA A 399 -15.90 -4.74 9.83
CA ALA A 399 -15.58 -6.10 10.23
C ALA A 399 -15.45 -7.05 9.02
N PHE A 400 -14.63 -6.71 8.03
CA PHE A 400 -13.86 -7.69 7.29
C PHE A 400 -12.96 -8.39 8.30
N ARG A 401 -13.15 -9.70 8.43
CA ARG A 401 -12.33 -10.56 9.28
C ARG A 401 -10.93 -10.65 8.68
N THR A 402 -10.11 -9.61 8.80
CA THR A 402 -8.65 -9.75 8.86
C THR A 402 -8.32 -9.88 10.35
N PRO A 403 -8.08 -11.10 10.88
CA PRO A 403 -8.07 -11.32 12.33
C PRO A 403 -6.93 -10.64 13.09
N HIS A 404 -6.04 -9.90 12.42
CA HIS A 404 -4.77 -9.50 13.01
C HIS A 404 -4.40 -8.01 12.89
N VAL A 405 -5.17 -7.16 12.21
CA VAL A 405 -4.75 -5.75 11.99
C VAL A 405 -5.54 -4.74 12.85
N VAL A 406 -6.70 -5.09 13.40
CA VAL A 406 -7.57 -4.11 14.08
C VAL A 406 -7.95 -4.51 15.52
N ARG A 407 -7.46 -5.64 16.04
CA ARG A 407 -7.60 -5.96 17.47
C ARG A 407 -6.33 -5.65 18.25
N ALA A 408 -6.02 -4.37 18.35
CA ALA A 408 -4.98 -3.86 19.25
C ALA A 408 -5.26 -2.39 19.62
N GLU A 409 -6.34 -2.14 20.34
CA GLU A 409 -6.53 -0.94 21.16
C GLU A 409 -6.93 -1.31 22.59
#